data_AF-A0A355DH09-F1
#
_entry.id   AF-A0A355DH09-F1
#
_cell.length_a   1.000
_cell.length_b   1.000
_cell.length_c   1.000
_cell.angle_alpha   90.00
_cell.angle_beta   90.00
_cell.angle_gamma   90.00
#
_symmetry.space_group_name_H-M   'P 1'
#
loop_
_entity.id
_entity.type
_entity.pdbx_description
1 polymer ?
#
loop_
_entity_poly.entity_id
_entity_poly.type
_entity_poly.pdbx_seq_one_letter_code
_entity_poly.pdbx_strand_id
1 'polypeptide(L)'
;MALPEASEGLAARLATPGDGTLALLTDVPTTWFGQDIEVHGLATTFGRIGYAVRWHGARPALLWELDRHGDSPVRITAPGLDPAFVSTDAAGEALLEAPG
;
A
#
# COMPACT_ATOMS: atom_id res chain seq x y z
N MET A 1 -14.06 26.12 -4.01
CA MET A 1 -13.64 25.49 -2.74
C MET A 1 -14.40 24.17 -2.62
N ALA A 2 -13.79 23.09 -3.10
CA ALA A 2 -14.15 21.69 -2.95
C ALA A 2 -12.78 20.97 -2.98
N LEU A 3 -12.43 19.97 -2.18
CA LEU A 3 -13.18 18.79 -1.75
C LEU A 3 -12.53 18.21 -0.48
N PRO A 4 -13.13 18.28 0.73
CA PRO A 4 -12.68 17.44 1.85
C PRO A 4 -12.97 15.95 1.57
N GLU A 5 -14.11 15.65 0.92
CA GLU A 5 -14.57 14.29 0.60
C GLU A 5 -13.64 13.52 -0.35
N ALA A 6 -13.06 14.19 -1.37
CA ALA A 6 -12.20 13.53 -2.35
C ALA A 6 -10.81 13.18 -1.80
N SER A 7 -10.29 13.98 -0.86
CA SER A 7 -9.02 13.69 -0.19
C SER A 7 -9.15 12.55 0.82
N GLU A 8 -10.28 12.45 1.51
CA GLU A 8 -10.53 11.41 2.51
C GLU A 8 -10.63 10.02 1.85
N GLY A 9 -11.27 9.96 0.69
CA GLY A 9 -11.31 8.74 -0.14
C GLY A 9 -9.94 8.32 -0.66
N LEU A 10 -9.03 9.26 -0.97
CA LEU A 10 -7.69 8.93 -1.45
C LEU A 10 -6.83 8.30 -0.34
N ALA A 11 -6.81 8.88 0.86
CA ALA A 11 -6.01 8.34 1.96
C ALA A 11 -6.42 6.90 2.31
N ALA A 12 -7.73 6.63 2.37
CA ALA A 12 -8.25 5.28 2.59
C ALA A 12 -7.84 4.29 1.49
N ARG A 13 -7.79 4.73 0.21
CA ARG A 13 -7.30 3.89 -0.90
C ARG A 13 -5.81 3.60 -0.79
N LEU A 14 -5.01 4.52 -0.24
CA LEU A 14 -3.56 4.36 -0.13
C LEU A 14 -3.15 3.47 1.04
N ALA A 15 -3.84 3.55 2.19
CA ALA A 15 -3.63 2.66 3.32
C ALA A 15 -4.88 2.56 4.22
N THR A 16 -5.34 1.34 4.46
CA THR A 16 -6.45 1.04 5.37
C THR A 16 -5.96 0.16 6.52
N PRO A 17 -5.93 0.69 7.77
CA PRO A 17 -5.66 -0.11 8.96
C PRO A 17 -6.85 -1.03 9.31
N GLY A 18 -6.55 -2.23 9.77
CA GLY A 18 -7.48 -3.18 10.40
C GLY A 18 -6.87 -3.78 11.67
N ASP A 19 -7.44 -4.87 12.17
CA ASP A 19 -6.90 -5.56 13.34
C ASP A 19 -5.56 -6.25 12.99
N GLY A 20 -4.45 -5.69 13.48
CA GLY A 20 -3.08 -6.16 13.19
C GLY A 20 -2.64 -6.13 11.71
N THR A 21 -3.44 -5.51 10.84
CA THR A 21 -3.23 -5.53 9.37
C THR A 21 -3.21 -4.12 8.80
N LEU A 22 -2.34 -3.86 7.84
CA LEU A 22 -2.28 -2.64 7.05
C LEU A 22 -2.41 -2.98 5.56
N ALA A 23 -3.58 -2.70 4.98
CA ALA A 23 -3.83 -2.90 3.56
C ALA A 23 -3.40 -1.67 2.77
N LEU A 24 -2.37 -1.80 1.94
CA LEU A 24 -1.95 -0.78 0.99
C LEU A 24 -2.76 -0.90 -0.29
N LEU A 25 -3.00 0.21 -0.99
CA LEU A 25 -3.60 0.19 -2.34
C LEU A 25 -4.86 -0.69 -2.40
N THR A 26 -5.83 -0.43 -1.52
CA THR A 26 -7.00 -1.30 -1.32
C THR A 26 -7.91 -1.34 -2.55
N ASP A 27 -7.95 -0.23 -3.30
CA ASP A 27 -8.61 -0.12 -4.60
C ASP A 27 -7.74 0.74 -5.51
N VAL A 28 -7.23 0.16 -6.61
CA VAL A 28 -6.35 0.82 -7.56
C VAL A 28 -7.11 1.04 -8.87
N PRO A 29 -7.30 2.29 -9.32
CA PRO A 29 -7.90 2.53 -10.62
C PRO A 29 -7.02 1.91 -11.71
N THR A 30 -7.62 1.26 -12.71
CA THR A 30 -6.88 0.67 -13.83
C THR A 30 -6.06 1.69 -14.60
N THR A 31 -6.44 2.98 -14.54
CA THR A 31 -5.66 4.09 -15.12
C THR A 31 -4.30 4.31 -14.44
N TRP A 32 -4.06 3.71 -13.28
CA TRP A 32 -2.76 3.74 -12.60
C TRP A 32 -1.87 2.56 -12.96
N PHE A 33 -2.39 1.54 -13.65
CA PHE A 33 -1.58 0.38 -14.01
C PHE A 33 -0.50 0.76 -15.02
N GLY A 34 0.71 0.25 -14.80
CA GLY A 34 1.91 0.65 -15.54
C GLY A 34 2.48 2.02 -15.17
N GLN A 35 1.88 2.75 -14.22
CA GLN A 35 2.40 4.02 -13.71
C GLN A 35 3.08 3.81 -12.36
N ASP A 36 4.26 4.39 -12.18
CA ASP A 36 4.95 4.35 -10.89
C ASP A 36 4.15 5.13 -9.85
N ILE A 37 4.00 4.54 -8.67
CA ILE A 37 3.34 5.16 -7.50
C ILE A 37 4.37 5.31 -6.41
N GLU A 38 4.36 6.44 -5.71
CA GLU A 38 5.15 6.66 -4.50
C GLU A 38 4.31 7.32 -3.42
N VAL A 39 4.40 6.76 -2.22
CA VAL A 39 3.78 7.29 -1.00
C VAL A 39 4.87 7.43 0.05
N HIS A 40 4.93 8.60 0.69
CA HIS A 40 5.99 8.95 1.62
C HIS A 40 5.39 9.30 2.99
N GLY A 41 5.77 8.53 4.01
CA GLY A 41 5.52 8.85 5.42
C GLY A 41 4.03 9.01 5.80
N LEU A 42 3.13 8.30 5.12
CA LEU A 42 1.70 8.32 5.39
C LEU A 42 1.45 7.82 6.81
N ALA A 43 0.75 8.62 7.61
CA ALA A 43 0.47 8.28 9.00
C ALA A 43 -0.64 7.22 9.09
N THR A 44 -0.44 6.23 9.95
CA THR A 44 -1.37 5.13 10.23
C THR A 44 -1.43 4.88 11.74
N THR A 45 -2.37 4.06 12.21
CA THR A 45 -2.38 3.64 13.62
C THR A 45 -1.16 2.80 14.04
N PHE A 46 -0.42 2.26 13.07
CA PHE A 46 0.74 1.39 13.31
C PHE A 46 2.07 2.12 13.19
N GLY A 47 2.08 3.41 12.81
CA GLY A 47 3.29 4.13 12.46
C GLY A 47 3.20 4.88 11.13
N ARG A 48 4.36 5.20 10.55
CA ARG A 48 4.44 5.87 9.24
C ARG A 48 4.85 4.89 8.15
N ILE A 49 4.05 4.79 7.10
CA ILE A 49 4.34 3.93 5.94
C ILE A 49 4.83 4.77 4.76
N GLY A 50 5.96 4.36 4.18
CA GLY A 50 6.36 4.72 2.82
C GLY A 50 6.32 3.49 1.93
N TYR A 51 5.94 3.66 0.67
CA TYR A 51 6.00 2.59 -0.32
C TYR A 51 6.10 3.10 -1.75
N ALA A 52 6.59 2.24 -2.63
CA ALA A 52 6.67 2.47 -4.05
C ALA A 52 6.13 1.27 -4.84
N VAL A 53 5.46 1.57 -5.95
CA VAL A 53 5.13 0.57 -6.98
C VAL A 53 5.95 0.89 -8.22
N ARG A 54 6.65 -0.13 -8.73
CA ARG A 54 7.41 -0.11 -10.00
C ARG A 54 6.92 -1.22 -10.90
N TRP A 55 6.88 -1.02 -12.21
CA TRP A 55 6.30 -2.01 -13.12
C TRP A 55 7.35 -2.78 -13.92
N HIS A 56 7.24 -4.11 -13.90
CA HIS A 56 8.00 -5.05 -14.73
C HIS A 56 7.03 -5.70 -15.73
N GLY A 57 6.77 -5.00 -16.85
CA GLY A 57 5.67 -5.37 -17.74
C GLY A 57 4.33 -5.17 -17.03
N ALA A 58 3.48 -6.20 -17.01
CA ALA A 58 2.18 -6.17 -16.32
C ALA A 58 2.28 -6.41 -14.80
N ARG A 59 3.46 -6.77 -14.28
CA ARG A 59 3.64 -7.16 -12.87
C ARG A 59 4.19 -5.99 -12.05
N PRO A 60 3.53 -5.58 -10.97
CA PRO A 60 4.04 -4.55 -10.07
C PRO A 60 5.05 -5.14 -9.08
N ALA A 61 6.17 -4.46 -8.87
CA ALA A 61 7.07 -4.64 -7.74
C ALA A 61 6.68 -3.61 -6.66
N LEU A 62 6.34 -4.11 -5.48
CA LEU A 62 6.03 -3.32 -4.29
C LEU A 62 7.28 -3.25 -3.41
N LEU A 63 7.69 -2.04 -3.06
CA LEU A 63 8.72 -1.77 -2.05
C LEU A 63 8.04 -1.02 -0.90
N TRP A 64 8.34 -1.38 0.34
CA TRP A 64 7.72 -0.73 1.50
C TRP A 64 8.69 -0.56 2.65
N GLU A 65 8.41 0.44 3.48
CA GLU A 65 9.06 0.69 4.75
C GLU A 65 8.03 1.25 5.74
N LEU A 66 7.85 0.54 6.86
CA LEU A 66 6.97 0.91 7.96
C LEU A 66 7.82 1.24 9.19
N ASP A 67 7.86 2.52 9.52
CA ASP A 67 8.38 3.00 10.80
C ASP A 67 7.31 2.75 11.88
N ARG A 68 7.41 1.59 12.55
CA ARG A 68 6.39 1.04 13.45
C ARG A 68 6.37 1.70 14.82
N HIS A 69 5.15 1.93 15.32
CA HIS A 69 4.92 2.21 16.73
C HIS A 69 4.90 0.88 17.50
N GLY A 70 6.04 0.49 18.06
CA GLY A 70 6.21 -0.72 18.87
C GLY A 70 6.64 -1.95 18.09
N ASP A 71 6.74 -3.08 18.80
CA ASP A 71 7.42 -4.29 18.29
C ASP A 71 6.47 -5.33 17.68
N SER A 72 5.15 -5.18 17.88
CA SER A 72 4.16 -6.12 17.35
C SER A 72 4.26 -6.21 15.83
N PRO A 73 4.22 -7.43 15.26
CA PRO A 73 4.20 -7.60 13.81
C PRO A 73 2.91 -6.99 13.24
N VAL A 74 3.05 -6.33 12.08
CA VAL A 74 1.93 -5.77 11.32
C VAL A 74 1.87 -6.52 10.00
N ARG A 75 0.72 -7.09 9.68
CA ARG A 75 0.50 -7.79 8.42
C ARG A 75 0.26 -6.77 7.31
N ILE A 76 1.17 -6.68 6.34
CA ILE A 76 1.05 -5.80 5.17
C ILE A 76 0.44 -6.59 4.02
N THR A 77 -0.57 -6.04 3.36
CA THR A 77 -1.24 -6.61 2.18
C THR A 77 -1.41 -5.56 1.09
N ALA A 78 -1.66 -5.98 -0.15
CA ALA A 78 -1.87 -5.08 -1.29
C ALA A 78 -3.03 -5.55 -2.19
N PRO A 79 -4.27 -5.65 -1.67
CA PRO A 79 -5.34 -6.40 -2.32
C PRO A 79 -5.82 -5.81 -3.66
N GLY A 80 -5.63 -4.52 -3.91
CA GLY A 80 -5.92 -3.91 -5.22
C GLY A 80 -4.86 -4.17 -6.30
N LEU A 81 -3.72 -4.76 -5.94
CA LEU A 81 -2.69 -5.21 -6.88
C LEU A 81 -2.62 -6.74 -6.94
N ASP A 82 -2.45 -7.38 -5.79
CA ASP A 82 -2.33 -8.83 -5.64
C ASP A 82 -3.04 -9.26 -4.34
N PRO A 83 -4.23 -9.87 -4.43
CA PRO A 83 -5.00 -10.34 -3.28
C PRO A 83 -4.29 -11.43 -2.45
N ALA A 84 -3.31 -12.14 -3.03
CA ALA A 84 -2.58 -13.19 -2.34
C ALA A 84 -1.35 -12.66 -1.59
N PHE A 85 -0.90 -11.44 -1.89
CA PHE A 85 0.28 -10.86 -1.26
C PHE A 85 0.08 -10.63 0.24
N VAL A 86 1.07 -11.07 1.02
CA VAL A 86 1.17 -10.82 2.45
C VAL A 86 2.64 -10.74 2.87
N SER A 87 2.96 -9.80 3.74
CA SER A 87 4.21 -9.79 4.50
C SER A 87 3.98 -9.40 5.96
N THR A 88 4.91 -9.75 6.84
CA THR A 88 5.00 -9.24 8.22
C THR A 88 6.25 -8.41 8.46
N ASP A 89 7.13 -8.31 7.45
CA ASP A 89 8.37 -7.55 7.55
C ASP A 89 8.06 -6.06 7.50
N ALA A 90 8.72 -5.29 8.37
CA ALA A 90 8.53 -3.84 8.42
C ALA A 90 9.05 -3.15 7.14
N ALA A 91 10.01 -3.75 6.45
CA ALA A 91 10.52 -3.27 5.18
C ALA A 91 10.80 -4.44 4.25
N GLY A 92 10.70 -4.23 2.95
CA GLY A 92 10.99 -5.25 1.97
C GLY A 92 10.61 -4.87 0.55
N GLU A 93 10.83 -5.83 -0.35
CA GLU A 93 10.43 -5.76 -1.75
C GLU A 93 9.80 -7.07 -2.20
N ALA A 94 8.80 -7.00 -3.07
CA ALA A 94 8.15 -8.17 -3.65
C ALA A 94 7.66 -7.88 -5.07
N LEU A 95 7.97 -8.79 -6.00
CA LEU A 95 7.35 -8.79 -7.32
C LEU A 95 6.01 -9.53 -7.24
N LEU A 96 4.92 -8.81 -7.42
CA LEU A 96 3.56 -9.31 -7.28
C LEU A 96 3.09 -10.03 -8.56
N GLU A 97 1.97 -10.74 -8.47
CA GLU A 97 1.25 -11.21 -9.66
C GLU A 97 0.67 -10.02 -10.45
N ALA A 98 0.43 -10.23 -11.75
CA ALA A 98 -0.21 -9.21 -12.57
C ALA A 98 -1.66 -9.01 -12.08
N PRO A 99 -2.13 -7.76 -11.90
CA PRO A 99 -3.52 -7.51 -11.55
C PRO A 99 -4.46 -8.10 -12.61
N GLY A 100 -5.51 -8.80 -12.14
CA GLY A 100 -6.54 -9.42 -12.98
C GLY A 100 -7.60 -8.46 -13.49
#